data_AF-A0A660YAD7-F1
#
_entry.id   AF-A0A660YAD7-F1
#
_cell.length_a   1.000
_cell.length_b   1.000
_cell.length_c   1.000
_cell.angle_alpha   90.00
_cell.angle_beta   90.00
_cell.angle_gamma   90.00
#
_symmetry.space_group_name_H-M   'P 1'
#
loop_
_entity.id
_entity.type
_entity.pdbx_description
1 polymer ?
#
loop_
_entity_poly.entity_id
_entity_poly.type
_entity_poly.pdbx_seq_one_letter_code
_entity_poly.pdbx_strand_id
1 'polypeptide(L)'
;VGSEVSFEVKPTMTVLPSITELGMAALLPGAQEGLSLAVENGRLAVCIGDESVGSLSERRAYFERHLGRRGKVVALEELEREDLSRVQLLVVLCRQIDEFGSFAADLHPRGLLEMVGRVARSVRYVAEKGFERIWVVSDHGFLFVPPEVRLSSLSAPEAPICKRRFAVGGSQGSHFNVRAEELGLKGSALLSFPEGLSVFGLPGEAGAFLHGGLSLQECVVAVLQGQVVAPVKKVGVRMSLPETLTGRLAVIRVEAEASSLFDRPRQVQVVIGERRSDPIQLGPDRPMQDVSLRWLDDFEEPPPQVKVSLQDVETGEVLEERTVRVEVLV
;
A
#
# COMPACT_ATOMS: atom_id res chain seq x y z
N VAL A 1 4.50 11.35 -2.45
CA VAL A 1 4.27 10.72 -1.14
C VAL A 1 4.76 11.63 -0.03
N GLY A 2 6.03 12.05 -0.01
CA GLY A 2 6.58 12.91 1.08
C GLY A 2 5.88 14.26 1.31
N SER A 3 5.13 14.78 0.34
CA SER A 3 4.29 15.98 0.48
C SER A 3 2.93 15.72 1.15
N GLU A 4 2.52 14.46 1.27
CA GLU A 4 1.21 14.02 1.79
C GLU A 4 1.37 13.21 3.08
N VAL A 5 2.45 12.44 3.17
CA VAL A 5 2.77 11.55 4.29
C VAL A 5 4.23 11.75 4.66
N SER A 6 4.48 12.14 5.90
CA SER A 6 5.82 12.22 6.47
C SER A 6 6.22 10.85 6.99
N PHE A 7 7.36 10.31 6.53
CA PHE A 7 7.85 9.02 6.95
C PHE A 7 9.10 9.13 7.84
N GLU A 8 9.06 8.44 8.98
CA GLU A 8 10.26 8.08 9.74
C GLU A 8 10.73 6.68 9.31
N VAL A 9 12.02 6.51 9.06
CA VAL A 9 12.61 5.22 8.67
C VAL A 9 13.33 4.62 9.86
N LYS A 10 12.95 3.39 10.23
CA LYS A 10 13.60 2.63 11.31
C LYS A 10 14.19 1.33 10.76
N PRO A 11 15.52 1.11 10.84
CA PRO A 11 16.09 -0.20 10.56
C PRO A 11 15.64 -1.18 11.64
N THR A 12 15.22 -2.38 11.23
CA THR A 12 14.73 -3.44 12.12
C THR A 12 15.31 -4.77 11.68
N MET A 13 15.63 -5.65 12.63
CA MET A 13 16.03 -7.02 12.31
C MET A 13 14.78 -7.87 12.07
N THR A 14 14.78 -8.65 11.00
CA THR A 14 13.78 -9.69 10.77
C THR A 14 14.06 -10.91 11.66
N VAL A 15 13.06 -11.79 11.74
CA VAL A 15 13.16 -13.12 12.32
C VAL A 15 14.01 -14.04 11.45
N LEU A 16 14.66 -15.03 12.08
CA LEU A 16 15.54 -15.98 11.41
C LEU A 16 14.92 -17.39 11.40
N PRO A 17 14.98 -18.13 10.27
CA PRO A 17 15.61 -17.71 9.01
C PRO A 17 14.78 -16.63 8.31
N SER A 18 15.45 -15.74 7.57
CA SER A 18 14.82 -14.59 6.91
C SER A 18 14.04 -15.02 5.64
N ILE A 19 12.91 -15.69 5.85
CA ILE A 19 12.06 -16.29 4.81
C ILE A 19 10.62 -15.80 4.96
N THR A 20 9.85 -15.83 3.87
CA THR A 20 8.50 -15.28 3.86
C THR A 20 7.56 -15.96 4.84
N GLU A 21 7.61 -17.29 4.96
CA GLU A 21 6.70 -18.03 5.84
C GLU A 21 6.82 -17.57 7.29
N LEU A 22 8.05 -17.36 7.77
CA LEU A 22 8.32 -16.91 9.13
C LEU A 22 8.24 -15.39 9.28
N GLY A 23 8.81 -14.63 8.35
CA GLY A 23 8.82 -13.17 8.39
C GLY A 23 7.42 -12.57 8.31
N MET A 24 6.55 -13.08 7.43
CA MET A 24 5.17 -12.63 7.36
C MET A 24 4.35 -13.07 8.58
N ALA A 25 4.67 -14.23 9.17
CA ALA A 25 4.04 -14.66 10.41
C ALA A 25 4.44 -13.77 11.60
N ALA A 26 5.67 -13.27 11.64
CA ALA A 26 6.14 -12.34 12.67
C ALA A 26 5.41 -10.98 12.67
N LEU A 27 4.77 -10.62 11.56
CA LEU A 27 3.97 -9.40 11.43
C LEU A 27 2.51 -9.58 11.88
N LEU A 28 2.10 -10.80 12.25
CA LEU A 28 0.74 -11.06 12.74
C LEU A 28 0.55 -10.59 14.19
N PRO A 29 -0.68 -10.20 14.58
CA PRO A 29 -0.99 -9.88 15.96
C PRO A 29 -0.62 -11.03 16.91
N GLY A 30 0.05 -10.74 18.03
CA GLY A 30 0.40 -11.75 19.03
C GLY A 30 1.62 -12.62 18.69
N ALA A 31 2.26 -12.42 17.53
CA ALA A 31 3.45 -13.18 17.15
C ALA A 31 4.59 -13.06 18.17
N GLN A 32 4.76 -11.90 18.80
CA GLN A 32 5.81 -11.66 19.81
C GLN A 32 5.69 -12.55 21.06
N GLU A 33 4.54 -13.17 21.30
CA GLU A 33 4.29 -14.02 22.48
C GLU A 33 4.41 -15.52 22.16
N GLY A 34 4.15 -15.91 20.91
CA GLY A 34 3.88 -17.30 20.57
C GLY A 34 4.43 -17.79 19.23
N LEU A 35 5.17 -16.98 18.48
CA LEU A 35 5.73 -17.40 17.19
C LEU A 35 6.71 -18.56 17.36
N SER A 36 6.47 -19.66 16.66
CA SER A 36 7.26 -20.88 16.73
C SER A 36 7.69 -21.37 15.35
N LEU A 37 8.80 -22.10 15.31
CA LEU A 37 9.33 -22.74 14.11
C LEU A 37 9.69 -24.18 14.42
N ALA A 38 9.11 -25.11 13.67
CA ALA A 38 9.36 -26.54 13.81
C ALA A 38 9.48 -27.22 12.43
N VAL A 39 9.91 -28.48 12.46
CA VAL A 39 9.79 -29.37 11.30
C VAL A 39 8.75 -30.43 11.63
N GLU A 40 7.69 -30.47 10.84
CA GLU A 40 6.62 -31.46 10.95
C GLU A 40 6.45 -32.17 9.61
N ASN A 41 6.49 -33.50 9.61
CA ASN A 41 6.35 -34.32 8.39
C ASN A 41 7.31 -33.91 7.26
N GLY A 42 8.54 -33.50 7.61
CA GLY A 42 9.55 -33.05 6.65
C GLY A 42 9.25 -31.70 6.00
N ARG A 43 8.34 -30.89 6.59
CA ARG A 43 8.02 -29.53 6.15
C ARG A 43 8.21 -28.55 7.29
N LEU A 44 8.43 -27.30 6.92
CA LEU A 44 8.47 -26.21 7.89
C LEU A 44 7.06 -25.97 8.44
N ALA A 45 6.93 -25.97 9.76
CA ALA A 45 5.72 -25.57 10.47
C ALA A 45 5.99 -24.25 11.18
N VAL A 46 5.16 -23.23 10.88
CA VAL A 46 5.23 -21.90 11.50
C VAL A 46 3.90 -21.65 12.17
N CYS A 47 3.91 -21.47 13.49
CA CYS A 47 2.70 -21.31 14.28
C CYS A 47 2.77 -20.08 15.20
N ILE A 48 1.61 -19.57 15.59
CA ILE A 48 1.47 -18.65 16.73
C ILE A 48 0.61 -19.35 17.77
N GLY A 49 1.23 -19.77 18.88
CA GLY A 49 0.61 -20.73 19.79
C GLY A 49 0.34 -22.05 19.06
N ASP A 50 -0.90 -22.52 19.11
CA ASP A 50 -1.33 -23.78 18.48
C ASP A 50 -1.85 -23.60 17.03
N GLU A 51 -1.84 -22.38 16.51
CA GLU A 51 -2.40 -22.07 15.19
C GLU A 51 -1.32 -21.95 14.11
N SER A 52 -1.47 -22.73 13.04
CA SER A 52 -0.61 -22.66 11.85
C SER A 52 -0.83 -21.35 11.09
N VAL A 53 0.28 -20.68 10.72
CA VAL A 53 0.32 -19.42 9.97
C VAL A 53 1.40 -19.43 8.88
N GLY A 54 1.83 -20.62 8.45
CA GLY A 54 2.91 -20.80 7.49
C GLY A 54 2.53 -20.50 6.04
N SER A 55 1.24 -20.58 5.69
CA SER A 55 0.72 -20.24 4.36
C SER A 55 0.02 -18.88 4.33
N LEU A 56 -0.08 -18.29 3.14
CA LEU A 56 -0.77 -17.02 2.96
C LEU A 56 -2.27 -17.09 3.32
N SER A 57 -2.94 -18.20 3.00
CA SER A 57 -4.36 -18.40 3.35
C SER A 57 -4.55 -18.43 4.86
N GLU A 58 -3.66 -19.12 5.58
CA GLU A 58 -3.69 -19.16 7.05
C GLU A 58 -3.44 -17.78 7.65
N ARG A 59 -2.42 -17.05 7.17
CA ARG A 59 -2.12 -15.67 7.63
C ARG A 59 -3.28 -14.71 7.37
N ARG A 60 -3.93 -14.80 6.21
CA ARG A 60 -5.10 -13.97 5.88
C ARG A 60 -6.25 -14.27 6.86
N ALA A 61 -6.58 -15.55 7.06
CA ALA A 61 -7.62 -15.96 7.99
C ALA A 61 -7.28 -15.52 9.43
N TYR A 62 -6.00 -15.57 9.82
CA TYR A 62 -5.53 -15.08 11.10
C TYR A 62 -5.80 -13.58 11.28
N PHE A 63 -5.39 -12.74 10.34
CA PHE A 63 -5.70 -11.31 10.39
C PHE A 63 -7.21 -11.05 10.46
N GLU A 64 -8.00 -11.69 9.60
CA GLU A 64 -9.45 -11.47 9.55
C GLU A 64 -10.14 -11.75 10.90
N ARG A 65 -9.64 -12.71 11.70
CA ARG A 65 -10.13 -12.96 13.07
C ARG A 65 -9.67 -11.93 14.10
N HIS A 66 -8.49 -11.34 13.94
CA HIS A 66 -7.85 -10.52 14.97
C HIS A 66 -8.02 -9.01 14.78
N LEU A 67 -8.36 -8.54 13.57
CA LEU A 67 -8.50 -7.08 13.31
C LEU A 67 -9.83 -6.48 13.78
N GLY A 68 -10.80 -7.31 14.21
CA GLY A 68 -12.10 -6.88 14.71
C GLY A 68 -13.05 -6.34 13.63
N ARG A 69 -14.20 -5.80 14.04
CA ARG A 69 -15.33 -5.46 13.13
C ARG A 69 -15.05 -4.33 12.14
N ARG A 70 -14.06 -3.47 12.41
CA ARG A 70 -13.63 -2.37 11.53
C ARG A 70 -12.24 -2.63 10.91
N GLY A 71 -11.77 -3.87 11.04
CA GLY A 71 -10.57 -4.36 10.41
C GLY A 71 -10.86 -4.89 9.01
N LYS A 72 -9.90 -4.75 8.09
CA LYS A 72 -10.00 -5.35 6.76
C LYS A 72 -8.63 -5.80 6.26
N VAL A 73 -8.60 -6.95 5.59
CA VAL A 73 -7.42 -7.49 4.90
C VAL A 73 -7.72 -7.52 3.42
N VAL A 74 -6.84 -6.94 2.61
CA VAL A 74 -7.00 -6.87 1.16
C VAL A 74 -5.69 -7.19 0.47
N ALA A 75 -5.74 -7.78 -0.73
CA ALA A 75 -4.56 -7.79 -1.58
C ALA A 75 -4.30 -6.40 -2.16
N LEU A 76 -3.04 -6.05 -2.41
CA LEU A 76 -2.66 -4.77 -3.02
C LEU A 76 -3.38 -4.54 -4.35
N GLU A 77 -3.58 -5.60 -5.14
CA GLU A 77 -4.27 -5.59 -6.43
C GLU A 77 -5.77 -5.29 -6.33
N GLU A 78 -6.36 -5.56 -5.17
CA GLU A 78 -7.80 -5.42 -4.91
C GLU A 78 -8.12 -4.08 -4.22
N LEU A 79 -7.10 -3.43 -3.63
CA LEU A 79 -7.24 -2.26 -2.76
C LEU A 79 -8.14 -1.17 -3.33
N GLU A 80 -7.98 -0.80 -4.60
CA GLU A 80 -8.73 0.31 -5.20
C GLU A 80 -10.22 -0.03 -5.45
N ARG A 81 -10.57 -1.32 -5.45
CA ARG A 81 -11.94 -1.82 -5.69
C ARG A 81 -12.75 -1.96 -4.39
N GLU A 82 -12.09 -1.83 -3.25
CA GLU A 82 -12.68 -2.09 -1.95
C GLU A 82 -13.33 -0.83 -1.37
N ASP A 83 -14.52 -1.00 -0.77
CA ASP A 83 -15.10 0.06 0.07
C ASP A 83 -14.34 0.09 1.41
N LEU A 84 -13.74 1.26 1.68
CA LEU A 84 -12.95 1.55 2.88
C LEU A 84 -13.65 2.53 3.83
N SER A 85 -14.86 3.01 3.51
CA SER A 85 -15.56 4.06 4.26
C SER A 85 -15.80 3.76 5.74
N ARG A 86 -15.90 2.47 6.11
CA ARG A 86 -16.12 1.99 7.49
C ARG A 86 -14.89 1.32 8.11
N VAL A 87 -13.78 1.25 7.39
CA VAL A 87 -12.56 0.56 7.80
C VAL A 87 -11.69 1.51 8.61
N GLN A 88 -11.21 1.07 9.78
CA GLN A 88 -10.31 1.84 10.65
C GLN A 88 -8.92 1.23 10.74
N LEU A 89 -8.81 -0.09 10.49
CA LEU A 89 -7.56 -0.81 10.46
C LEU A 89 -7.50 -1.63 9.17
N LEU A 90 -6.59 -1.25 8.28
CA LEU A 90 -6.43 -1.88 6.97
C LEU A 90 -5.08 -2.58 6.90
N VAL A 91 -5.10 -3.86 6.55
CA VAL A 91 -3.91 -4.64 6.21
C VAL A 91 -3.92 -4.87 4.70
N VAL A 92 -2.89 -4.38 4.03
CA VAL A 92 -2.72 -4.55 2.58
C VAL A 92 -1.58 -5.54 2.35
N LEU A 93 -1.89 -6.70 1.79
CA LEU A 93 -0.91 -7.75 1.50
C LEU A 93 -0.35 -7.56 0.08
N CYS A 94 0.97 -7.40 -0.03
CA CYS A 94 1.67 -7.38 -1.31
C CYS A 94 2.26 -8.77 -1.58
N ARG A 95 1.85 -9.43 -2.66
CA ARG A 95 2.21 -10.83 -2.95
C ARG A 95 3.46 -10.99 -3.83
N GLN A 96 4.09 -9.89 -4.24
CA GLN A 96 4.86 -9.90 -5.49
C GLN A 96 6.38 -10.08 -5.37
N ILE A 97 7.04 -9.88 -4.22
CA ILE A 97 8.51 -9.92 -4.25
C ILE A 97 9.06 -11.34 -4.52
N ASP A 98 8.44 -12.37 -3.94
CA ASP A 98 8.93 -13.75 -4.04
C ASP A 98 8.56 -14.48 -5.34
N GLU A 99 7.35 -14.24 -5.86
CA GLU A 99 6.96 -14.71 -7.19
C GLU A 99 7.81 -14.04 -8.28
N PHE A 100 8.16 -12.75 -8.09
CA PHE A 100 9.11 -12.08 -8.98
C PHE A 100 10.54 -12.60 -8.81
N GLY A 101 11.02 -12.98 -7.62
CA GLY A 101 12.35 -13.59 -7.49
C GLY A 101 12.51 -14.90 -8.28
N SER A 102 11.41 -15.65 -8.42
CA SER A 102 11.36 -16.93 -9.15
C SER A 102 11.17 -16.75 -10.67
N PHE A 103 10.36 -15.78 -11.10
CA PHE A 103 10.09 -15.47 -12.52
C PHE A 103 11.06 -14.44 -13.13
N ALA A 104 11.61 -13.53 -12.33
CA ALA A 104 12.54 -12.47 -12.75
C ALA A 104 14.01 -12.89 -12.64
N ALA A 105 14.29 -14.18 -12.42
CA ALA A 105 15.60 -14.77 -12.70
C ALA A 105 16.12 -14.39 -14.11
N ASP A 106 15.20 -14.07 -15.03
CA ASP A 106 15.52 -13.56 -16.36
C ASP A 106 15.42 -12.03 -16.56
N LEU A 107 14.83 -11.22 -15.65
CA LEU A 107 14.40 -9.86 -15.99
C LEU A 107 14.54 -8.79 -14.88
N HIS A 108 15.68 -8.09 -14.94
CA HIS A 108 15.86 -6.64 -14.77
C HIS A 108 15.41 -5.95 -13.45
N PRO A 109 16.31 -5.18 -12.78
CA PRO A 109 15.98 -4.26 -11.66
C PRO A 109 14.77 -3.32 -11.82
N ARG A 110 14.19 -3.21 -13.02
CA ARG A 110 12.98 -2.42 -13.31
C ARG A 110 11.75 -2.94 -12.55
N GLY A 111 11.59 -4.25 -12.37
CA GLY A 111 10.44 -4.81 -11.64
C GLY A 111 10.36 -4.33 -10.18
N LEU A 112 11.52 -4.19 -9.53
CA LEU A 112 11.61 -3.62 -8.18
C LEU A 112 11.19 -2.15 -8.14
N LEU A 113 11.63 -1.34 -9.13
CA LEU A 113 11.25 0.08 -9.22
C LEU A 113 9.76 0.27 -9.48
N GLU A 114 9.16 -0.56 -10.33
CA GLU A 114 7.72 -0.55 -10.57
C GLU A 114 6.93 -0.88 -9.30
N MET A 115 7.42 -1.86 -8.52
CA MET A 115 6.80 -2.22 -7.25
C MET A 115 6.87 -1.08 -6.24
N VAL A 116 8.01 -0.40 -6.10
CA VAL A 116 8.13 0.81 -5.27
C VAL A 116 7.09 1.85 -5.70
N GLY A 117 6.92 2.05 -7.01
CA GLY A 117 5.88 2.91 -7.55
C GLY A 117 4.45 2.49 -7.17
N ARG A 118 4.14 1.19 -7.19
CA ARG A 118 2.84 0.63 -6.79
C ARG A 118 2.56 0.83 -5.30
N VAL A 119 3.54 0.55 -4.45
CA VAL A 119 3.45 0.79 -2.99
C VAL A 119 3.23 2.29 -2.73
N ALA A 120 4.02 3.15 -3.37
CA ALA A 120 3.88 4.60 -3.24
C ALA A 120 2.49 5.11 -3.65
N ARG A 121 1.91 4.60 -4.75
CA ARG A 121 0.52 4.94 -5.14
C ARG A 121 -0.50 4.46 -4.12
N SER A 122 -0.33 3.24 -3.61
CA SER A 122 -1.24 2.67 -2.62
C SER A 122 -1.23 3.45 -1.30
N VAL A 123 -0.05 3.92 -0.86
CA VAL A 123 0.09 4.83 0.29
C VAL A 123 -0.70 6.12 0.09
N ARG A 124 -0.59 6.75 -1.09
CA ARG A 124 -1.38 7.96 -1.40
C ARG A 124 -2.88 7.68 -1.37
N TYR A 125 -3.29 6.59 -2.04
CA TYR A 125 -4.68 6.18 -2.11
C TYR A 125 -5.30 6.01 -0.72
N VAL A 126 -4.66 5.26 0.18
CA VAL A 126 -5.21 5.08 1.54
C VAL A 126 -5.17 6.38 2.36
N ALA A 127 -4.16 7.24 2.18
CA ALA A 127 -4.15 8.56 2.82
C ALA A 127 -5.36 9.40 2.37
N GLU A 128 -5.68 9.41 1.06
CA GLU A 128 -6.85 10.08 0.50
C GLU A 128 -8.18 9.49 0.98
N LYS A 129 -8.19 8.21 1.39
CA LYS A 129 -9.34 7.56 2.04
C LYS A 129 -9.45 7.83 3.54
N GLY A 130 -8.59 8.68 4.09
CA GLY A 130 -8.67 9.14 5.48
C GLY A 130 -7.87 8.31 6.49
N PHE A 131 -7.00 7.39 6.04
CA PHE A 131 -6.09 6.69 6.95
C PHE A 131 -4.96 7.63 7.40
N GLU A 132 -4.86 7.89 8.69
CA GLU A 132 -3.92 8.90 9.24
C GLU A 132 -2.50 8.37 9.50
N ARG A 133 -2.39 7.07 9.78
CA ARG A 133 -1.13 6.40 10.11
C ARG A 133 -0.92 5.21 9.20
N ILE A 134 0.24 5.16 8.56
CA ILE A 134 0.55 4.18 7.52
C ILE A 134 1.89 3.54 7.85
N TRP A 135 1.91 2.22 7.98
CA TRP A 135 3.15 1.46 8.11
C TRP A 135 3.43 0.72 6.81
N VAL A 136 4.64 0.88 6.29
CA VAL A 136 5.16 0.04 5.21
C VAL A 136 6.26 -0.81 5.79
N VAL A 137 6.07 -2.12 5.74
CA VAL A 137 6.96 -3.12 6.35
C VAL A 137 7.30 -4.20 5.33
N SER A 138 8.41 -4.89 5.58
CA SER A 138 8.84 -6.06 4.83
C SER A 138 9.13 -7.18 5.82
N ASP A 139 8.85 -8.40 5.40
CA ASP A 139 9.09 -9.65 6.10
C ASP A 139 10.57 -10.00 6.14
N HIS A 140 11.30 -9.88 5.03
CA HIS A 140 12.75 -10.06 4.97
C HIS A 140 13.35 -9.35 3.76
N GLY A 141 14.68 -9.20 3.76
CA GLY A 141 15.39 -8.79 2.57
C GLY A 141 15.91 -9.98 1.76
N PHE A 142 16.77 -9.70 0.78
CA PHE A 142 17.35 -10.71 -0.11
C PHE A 142 18.72 -10.29 -0.59
N LEU A 143 19.51 -11.26 -1.03
CA LEU A 143 20.70 -11.04 -1.83
C LEU A 143 20.34 -11.13 -3.31
N PHE A 144 20.77 -10.12 -4.06
CA PHE A 144 20.83 -10.16 -5.51
C PHE A 144 22.28 -10.41 -5.94
N VAL A 145 22.52 -11.57 -6.54
CA VAL A 145 23.83 -12.07 -6.97
C VAL A 145 23.95 -11.82 -8.47
N PRO A 146 24.83 -10.91 -8.92
CA PRO A 146 25.06 -10.70 -10.34
C PRO A 146 25.56 -11.99 -11.02
N PRO A 147 25.22 -12.22 -12.30
CA PRO A 147 25.62 -13.43 -13.04
C PRO A 147 27.14 -13.69 -13.04
N GLU A 148 27.95 -12.65 -12.92
CA GLU A 148 29.40 -12.72 -12.93
C GLU A 148 29.99 -13.17 -11.57
N VAL A 149 29.20 -13.12 -10.50
CA VAL A 149 29.61 -13.42 -9.13
C VAL A 149 29.40 -14.90 -8.84
N ARG A 150 30.50 -15.60 -8.50
CA ARG A 150 30.44 -16.97 -8.01
C ARG A 150 30.48 -16.99 -6.49
N LEU A 151 29.41 -17.48 -5.87
CA LEU A 151 29.36 -17.66 -4.41
C LEU A 151 30.16 -18.89 -3.98
N SER A 152 30.78 -18.78 -2.81
CA SER A 152 31.38 -19.93 -2.13
C SER A 152 30.30 -20.94 -1.73
N SER A 153 30.57 -22.22 -1.98
CA SER A 153 29.68 -23.32 -1.64
C SER A 153 30.27 -24.13 -0.49
N LEU A 154 29.49 -24.31 0.57
CA LEU A 154 29.82 -25.11 1.74
C LEU A 154 29.12 -26.47 1.66
N SER A 155 29.63 -27.49 2.34
CA SER A 155 28.91 -28.75 2.53
C SER A 155 27.53 -28.47 3.15
N ALA A 156 26.48 -29.06 2.59
CA ALA A 156 25.15 -28.95 3.18
C ALA A 156 25.06 -29.81 4.46
N PRO A 157 24.47 -29.31 5.56
CA PRO A 157 24.21 -30.15 6.73
C PRO A 157 23.14 -31.20 6.43
N GLU A 158 23.22 -32.35 7.10
CA GLU A 158 22.12 -33.30 7.12
C GLU A 158 20.98 -32.76 8.00
N ALA A 159 19.90 -32.33 7.34
CA ALA A 159 18.74 -31.76 8.00
C ALA A 159 17.46 -32.10 7.22
N PRO A 160 16.31 -32.28 7.90
CA PRO A 160 15.01 -32.45 7.26
C PRO A 160 14.67 -31.34 6.26
N ILE A 161 15.03 -30.10 6.59
CA ILE A 161 14.91 -28.95 5.72
C ILE A 161 16.31 -28.41 5.46
N CYS A 162 16.74 -28.42 4.20
CA CYS A 162 17.96 -27.74 3.78
C CYS A 162 17.68 -26.90 2.53
N LYS A 163 17.91 -25.59 2.65
CA LYS A 163 17.86 -24.61 1.57
C LYS A 163 19.26 -24.02 1.39
N ARG A 164 19.47 -23.19 0.37
CA ARG A 164 20.82 -22.66 0.07
C ARG A 164 21.37 -21.74 1.15
N ARG A 165 20.50 -21.08 1.91
CA ARG A 165 20.89 -20.07 2.91
C ARG A 165 20.62 -20.50 4.35
N PHE A 166 19.93 -21.61 4.57
CA PHE A 166 19.64 -22.11 5.90
C PHE A 166 19.27 -23.60 5.87
N ALA A 167 19.33 -24.24 7.03
CA ALA A 167 18.79 -25.56 7.29
C ALA A 167 18.09 -25.59 8.65
N VAL A 168 17.11 -26.48 8.83
CA VAL A 168 16.32 -26.61 10.06
C VAL A 168 16.17 -28.07 10.45
N GLY A 169 16.37 -28.36 11.74
CA GLY A 169 16.14 -29.68 12.33
C GLY A 169 17.29 -30.67 12.15
N GLY A 170 18.47 -30.19 11.75
CA GLY A 170 19.69 -30.99 11.68
C GLY A 170 20.40 -31.14 13.03
N SER A 171 21.64 -31.62 12.99
CA SER A 171 22.56 -31.68 14.11
C SER A 171 23.59 -30.53 14.06
N GLN A 172 24.26 -30.24 15.18
CA GLN A 172 25.32 -29.23 15.18
C GLN A 172 26.48 -29.67 14.29
N GLY A 173 27.05 -28.70 13.57
CA GLY A 173 28.13 -28.93 12.62
C GLY A 173 29.06 -27.72 12.50
N SER A 174 29.87 -27.67 11.45
CA SER A 174 30.85 -26.60 11.19
C SER A 174 30.24 -25.28 10.67
N HIS A 175 28.92 -25.18 10.65
CA HIS A 175 28.18 -23.99 10.24
C HIS A 175 27.81 -23.14 11.45
N PHE A 176 27.35 -21.91 11.22
CA PHE A 176 26.73 -21.15 12.29
C PHE A 176 25.43 -21.84 12.70
N ASN A 177 25.32 -22.23 13.97
CA ASN A 177 24.20 -22.98 14.51
C ASN A 177 23.58 -22.21 15.68
N VAL A 178 22.26 -22.15 15.71
CA VAL A 178 21.51 -21.46 16.78
C VAL A 178 20.15 -22.15 16.96
N ARG A 179 19.67 -22.26 18.20
CA ARG A 179 18.33 -22.80 18.46
C ARG A 179 17.28 -21.71 18.28
N ALA A 180 16.08 -22.12 17.89
CA ALA A 180 14.94 -21.21 17.70
C ALA A 180 14.68 -20.34 18.95
N GLU A 181 14.77 -20.91 20.15
CA GLU A 181 14.63 -20.19 21.43
C GLU A 181 15.66 -19.09 21.67
N GLU A 182 16.88 -19.26 21.16
CA GLU A 182 17.94 -18.24 21.27
C GLU A 182 17.68 -17.03 20.35
N LEU A 183 16.80 -17.21 19.36
CA LEU A 183 16.34 -16.17 18.44
C LEU A 183 14.99 -15.55 18.87
N GLY A 184 14.49 -15.91 20.06
CA GLY A 184 13.20 -15.42 20.56
C GLY A 184 11.98 -16.14 20.00
N LEU A 185 12.17 -17.23 19.25
CA LEU A 185 11.07 -18.09 18.79
C LEU A 185 10.75 -19.16 19.84
N LYS A 186 9.54 -19.71 19.84
CA LYS A 186 9.21 -20.89 20.64
C LYS A 186 9.72 -22.16 19.96
N GLY A 187 10.18 -23.10 20.78
CA GLY A 187 10.67 -24.41 20.35
C GLY A 187 12.20 -24.51 20.35
N SER A 188 12.70 -25.72 20.09
CA SER A 188 14.14 -26.05 20.20
C SER A 188 14.73 -26.51 18.86
N ALA A 189 14.09 -26.18 17.73
CA ALA A 189 14.61 -26.53 16.41
C ALA A 189 16.01 -25.94 16.25
N LEU A 190 16.96 -26.73 15.75
CA LEU A 190 18.29 -26.25 15.43
C LEU A 190 18.26 -25.64 14.03
N LEU A 191 18.69 -24.39 13.93
CA LEU A 191 18.89 -23.69 12.68
C LEU A 191 20.38 -23.65 12.35
N SER A 192 20.72 -23.92 11.10
CA SER A 192 22.09 -23.85 10.60
C SER A 192 22.17 -22.90 9.42
N PHE A 193 23.18 -22.04 9.39
CA PHE A 193 23.37 -21.03 8.35
C PHE A 193 24.79 -21.09 7.79
N PRO A 194 24.97 -20.96 6.45
CA PRO A 194 26.28 -20.78 5.86
C PRO A 194 26.86 -19.42 6.26
N GLU A 195 28.15 -19.36 6.51
CA GLU A 195 28.81 -18.13 6.94
C GLU A 195 28.92 -17.09 5.81
N GLY A 196 28.62 -15.84 6.14
CA GLY A 196 28.73 -14.69 5.22
C GLY A 196 27.79 -14.78 4.02
N LEU A 197 28.36 -14.63 2.82
CA LEU A 197 27.60 -14.71 1.55
C LEU A 197 27.60 -16.13 0.95
N SER A 198 28.21 -17.10 1.64
CA SER A 198 28.27 -18.49 1.16
C SER A 198 26.89 -19.15 1.08
N VAL A 199 26.80 -20.25 0.35
CA VAL A 199 25.58 -21.08 0.25
C VAL A 199 25.87 -22.53 0.60
N PHE A 200 24.86 -23.27 1.04
CA PHE A 200 24.93 -24.73 1.08
C PHE A 200 24.87 -25.30 -0.33
N GLY A 201 25.78 -26.22 -0.63
CA GLY A 201 25.86 -26.93 -1.89
C GLY A 201 24.70 -27.90 -2.06
N LEU A 202 23.68 -27.48 -2.79
CA LEU A 202 22.51 -28.29 -3.17
C LEU A 202 22.48 -28.51 -4.69
N PRO A 203 21.85 -29.59 -5.19
CA PRO A 203 21.69 -29.80 -6.63
C PRO A 203 21.05 -28.59 -7.35
N GLY A 204 21.57 -28.25 -8.54
CA GLY A 204 21.09 -27.14 -9.37
C GLY A 204 21.73 -25.78 -9.07
N GLU A 205 21.56 -24.81 -9.97
CA GLU A 205 22.17 -23.48 -9.86
C GLU A 205 21.55 -22.61 -8.77
N ALA A 206 22.39 -21.85 -8.05
CA ALA A 206 22.01 -21.01 -6.91
C ALA A 206 20.86 -20.03 -7.17
N GLY A 207 20.71 -19.57 -8.41
CA GLY A 207 19.83 -18.47 -8.77
C GLY A 207 20.43 -17.12 -8.39
N ALA A 208 19.91 -16.05 -8.99
CA ALA A 208 20.35 -14.68 -8.70
C ALA A 208 19.74 -14.11 -7.41
N PHE A 209 18.62 -14.65 -6.94
CA PHE A 209 17.94 -14.20 -5.73
C PHE A 209 18.05 -15.24 -4.63
N LEU A 210 18.61 -14.84 -3.49
CA LEU A 210 18.80 -15.71 -2.33
C LEU A 210 18.26 -15.02 -1.08
N HIS A 211 17.61 -15.78 -0.21
CA HIS A 211 17.14 -15.31 1.09
C HIS A 211 17.17 -16.47 2.10
N GLY A 212 16.99 -16.13 3.37
CA GLY A 212 16.97 -17.06 4.50
C GLY A 212 18.26 -17.10 5.30
N GLY A 213 19.30 -16.38 4.86
CA GLY A 213 20.62 -16.35 5.49
C GLY A 213 20.77 -15.29 6.58
N LEU A 214 22.03 -14.99 6.91
CA LEU A 214 22.42 -14.06 7.96
C LEU A 214 23.02 -12.74 7.43
N SER A 215 23.01 -12.51 6.12
CA SER A 215 23.58 -11.28 5.57
C SER A 215 22.75 -10.07 6.01
N LEU A 216 23.38 -8.91 6.16
CA LEU A 216 22.67 -7.69 6.54
C LEU A 216 21.56 -7.35 5.55
N GLN A 217 21.76 -7.60 4.25
CA GLN A 217 20.76 -7.39 3.21
C GLN A 217 19.55 -8.31 3.36
N GLU A 218 19.73 -9.51 3.90
CA GLU A 218 18.64 -10.46 4.18
C GLU A 218 17.93 -10.11 5.51
N CYS A 219 18.70 -9.73 6.53
CA CYS A 219 18.21 -9.64 7.90
C CYS A 219 17.77 -8.23 8.35
N VAL A 220 18.30 -7.17 7.75
CA VAL A 220 17.99 -5.79 8.14
C VAL A 220 17.00 -5.20 7.16
N VAL A 221 15.77 -5.01 7.62
CA VAL A 221 14.67 -4.42 6.85
C VAL A 221 14.36 -3.00 7.34
N ALA A 222 13.76 -2.19 6.47
CA ALA A 222 13.29 -0.86 6.83
C ALA A 222 11.80 -0.92 7.20
N VAL A 223 11.46 -0.40 8.37
CA VAL A 223 10.09 -0.08 8.75
C VAL A 223 9.86 1.39 8.49
N LEU A 224 8.93 1.71 7.59
CA LEU A 224 8.54 3.08 7.30
C LEU A 224 7.29 3.42 8.10
N GLN A 225 7.41 4.38 9.03
CA GLN A 225 6.31 4.86 9.86
C GLN A 225 5.83 6.21 9.31
N GLY A 226 4.69 6.17 8.62
CA GLY A 226 4.07 7.30 7.95
C GLY A 226 3.00 7.96 8.81
N GLN A 227 3.12 9.27 8.98
CA GLN A 227 2.06 10.12 9.52
C GLN A 227 1.53 11.00 8.39
N VAL A 228 0.23 10.92 8.11
CA VAL A 228 -0.42 11.85 7.17
C VAL A 228 -0.40 13.24 7.80
N VAL A 229 0.20 14.20 7.11
CA VAL A 229 0.53 15.52 7.66
C VAL A 229 -0.65 16.50 7.50
N ALA A 230 -1.87 15.96 7.55
CA ALA A 230 -3.12 16.47 6.97
C ALA A 230 -3.17 16.33 5.44
N PRO A 231 -4.33 15.94 4.87
CA PRO A 231 -4.52 15.99 3.43
C PRO A 231 -4.28 17.44 3.02
N VAL A 232 -3.44 17.65 2.01
CA VAL A 232 -3.36 18.96 1.37
C VAL A 232 -4.79 19.32 0.99
N LYS A 233 -5.40 20.27 1.70
CA LYS A 233 -6.79 20.64 1.47
C LYS A 233 -6.90 21.00 0.00
N LYS A 234 -7.81 20.35 -0.73
CA LYS A 234 -8.20 20.87 -2.03
C LYS A 234 -8.68 22.29 -1.80
N VAL A 235 -8.27 23.22 -2.65
CA VAL A 235 -8.70 24.62 -2.56
C VAL A 235 -10.21 24.67 -2.31
N GLY A 236 -10.64 25.51 -1.35
CA GLY A 236 -12.05 25.88 -1.26
C GLY A 236 -12.44 26.51 -2.59
N VAL A 237 -13.69 26.35 -2.99
CA VAL A 237 -14.19 26.97 -4.22
C VAL A 237 -15.56 27.54 -3.95
N ARG A 238 -15.84 28.67 -4.57
CA ARG A 238 -17.14 29.31 -4.56
C ARG A 238 -17.55 29.71 -5.96
N MET A 239 -18.85 29.81 -6.18
CA MET A 239 -19.39 30.40 -7.41
C MET A 239 -19.91 31.81 -7.13
N SER A 240 -19.89 32.66 -8.15
CA SER A 240 -20.57 33.96 -8.16
C SER A 240 -21.76 33.86 -9.09
N LEU A 241 -22.96 33.97 -8.51
CA LEU A 241 -24.23 33.86 -9.22
C LEU A 241 -24.89 35.24 -9.36
N PRO A 242 -25.52 35.54 -10.50
CA PRO A 242 -26.38 36.71 -10.62
C PRO A 242 -27.65 36.53 -9.77
N GLU A 243 -28.33 37.64 -9.43
CA GLU A 243 -29.63 37.58 -8.74
C GLU A 243 -30.71 36.91 -9.59
N THR A 244 -30.65 37.13 -10.91
CA THR A 244 -31.60 36.60 -11.90
C THR A 244 -30.85 36.12 -13.14
N LEU A 245 -31.21 34.94 -13.65
CA LEU A 245 -30.78 34.44 -14.95
C LEU A 245 -31.73 34.98 -16.04
N THR A 246 -31.20 35.81 -16.93
CA THR A 246 -31.97 36.48 -17.99
C THR A 246 -31.81 35.86 -19.38
N GLY A 247 -30.97 34.83 -19.50
CA GLY A 247 -30.69 34.16 -20.78
C GLY A 247 -30.52 32.64 -20.64
N ARG A 248 -30.65 31.94 -21.77
CA ARG A 248 -30.48 30.47 -21.88
C ARG A 248 -29.02 30.02 -21.75
N LEU A 249 -28.07 30.94 -21.97
CA LEU A 249 -26.65 30.75 -21.71
C LEU A 249 -26.30 31.47 -20.41
N ALA A 250 -25.85 30.72 -19.40
CA ALA A 250 -25.34 31.26 -18.15
C ALA A 250 -23.82 31.34 -18.20
N VAL A 251 -23.26 32.43 -17.70
CA VAL A 251 -21.82 32.57 -17.45
C VAL A 251 -21.66 32.71 -15.94
N ILE A 252 -21.07 31.69 -15.32
CA ILE A 252 -20.88 31.62 -13.86
C ILE A 252 -19.39 31.68 -13.58
N ARG A 253 -18.99 32.66 -12.78
CA ARG A 253 -17.61 32.78 -12.32
C ARG A 253 -17.39 31.85 -11.15
N VAL A 254 -16.38 31.00 -11.25
CA VAL A 254 -15.94 30.13 -10.15
C VAL A 254 -14.56 30.60 -9.69
N GLU A 255 -14.40 30.73 -8.38
CA GLU A 255 -13.18 31.22 -7.74
C GLU A 255 -12.68 30.22 -6.72
N ALA A 256 -11.36 30.05 -6.64
CA ALA A 256 -10.69 29.33 -5.57
C ALA A 256 -10.56 30.24 -4.35
N GLU A 257 -11.06 29.78 -3.21
CA GLU A 257 -10.77 30.32 -1.89
C GLU A 257 -9.45 29.72 -1.40
N ALA A 258 -8.36 29.97 -2.15
CA ALA A 258 -7.04 29.46 -1.78
C ALA A 258 -6.56 30.17 -0.50
N SER A 259 -6.36 29.38 0.56
CA SER A 259 -5.88 29.87 1.85
C SER A 259 -4.35 29.80 1.97
N SER A 260 -3.72 29.02 1.08
CA SER A 260 -2.30 28.74 1.06
C SER A 260 -1.83 28.45 -0.38
N LEU A 261 -0.57 28.79 -0.68
CA LEU A 261 0.09 28.41 -1.93
C LEU A 261 0.27 26.89 -2.08
N PHE A 262 0.09 26.15 -0.99
CA PHE A 262 0.25 24.70 -0.95
C PHE A 262 -1.06 23.94 -1.15
N ASP A 263 -2.22 24.61 -1.25
CA ASP A 263 -3.52 23.94 -1.42
C ASP A 263 -3.60 23.22 -2.78
N ARG A 264 -4.20 22.02 -2.80
CA ARG A 264 -4.29 21.18 -4.01
C ARG A 264 -5.33 21.75 -4.98
N PRO A 265 -5.09 21.71 -6.30
CA PRO A 265 -6.12 22.04 -7.27
C PRO A 265 -7.36 21.14 -7.12
N ARG A 266 -8.55 21.69 -7.41
CA ARG A 266 -9.83 21.00 -7.37
C ARG A 266 -10.48 21.03 -8.74
N GLN A 267 -10.92 19.87 -9.23
CA GLN A 267 -11.79 19.78 -10.40
C GLN A 267 -13.26 19.89 -10.02
N VAL A 268 -13.94 20.86 -10.61
CA VAL A 268 -15.36 21.15 -10.34
C VAL A 268 -16.14 21.33 -11.63
N GLN A 269 -17.44 21.14 -11.54
CA GLN A 269 -18.40 21.43 -12.60
C GLN A 269 -19.58 22.22 -12.03
N VAL A 270 -20.15 23.09 -12.86
CA VAL A 270 -21.36 23.84 -12.52
C VAL A 270 -22.56 23.09 -13.07
N VAL A 271 -23.59 22.95 -12.24
CA VAL A 271 -24.84 22.28 -12.59
C VAL A 271 -25.99 23.26 -12.43
N ILE A 272 -26.77 23.49 -13.49
CA ILE A 272 -27.96 24.31 -13.48
C ILE A 272 -29.14 23.42 -13.85
N GLY A 273 -30.05 23.19 -12.90
CA GLY A 273 -31.12 22.19 -13.07
C GLY A 273 -30.53 20.80 -13.34
N GLU A 274 -30.78 20.26 -14.52
CA GLU A 274 -30.27 18.96 -14.97
C GLU A 274 -29.02 19.05 -15.86
N ARG A 275 -28.63 20.26 -16.30
CA ARG A 275 -27.51 20.48 -17.22
C ARG A 275 -26.21 20.68 -16.44
N ARG A 276 -25.12 20.12 -16.95
CA ARG A 276 -23.78 20.17 -16.35
C ARG A 276 -22.79 20.80 -17.32
N SER A 277 -21.87 21.60 -16.81
CA SER A 277 -20.75 22.13 -17.59
C SER A 277 -19.66 21.10 -17.81
N ASP A 278 -18.74 21.39 -18.72
CA ASP A 278 -17.45 20.70 -18.74
C ASP A 278 -16.70 20.94 -17.40
N PRO A 279 -15.92 19.96 -16.93
CA PRO A 279 -15.06 20.11 -15.76
C PRO A 279 -14.04 21.24 -15.95
N ILE A 280 -13.85 22.03 -14.90
CA ILE A 280 -12.78 23.02 -14.80
C ILE A 280 -11.91 22.73 -13.59
N GLN A 281 -10.63 23.08 -13.67
CA GLN A 281 -9.67 22.88 -12.59
C GLN A 281 -9.24 24.22 -12.03
N LEU A 282 -9.51 24.44 -10.74
CA LEU A 282 -9.08 25.64 -10.02
C LEU A 282 -8.00 25.29 -8.99
N GLY A 283 -7.07 26.22 -8.76
CA GLY A 283 -5.97 26.06 -7.82
C GLY A 283 -5.14 27.33 -7.71
N PRO A 284 -3.99 27.32 -7.01
CA PRO A 284 -3.14 28.50 -6.86
C PRO A 284 -2.71 29.14 -8.18
N ASP A 285 -2.40 28.33 -9.20
CA ASP A 285 -1.98 28.80 -10.54
C ASP A 285 -3.14 29.31 -11.39
N ARG A 286 -4.38 28.88 -11.07
CA ARG A 286 -5.60 29.25 -11.79
C ARG A 286 -6.70 29.53 -10.76
N PRO A 287 -6.67 30.71 -10.12
CA PRO A 287 -7.55 31.01 -8.99
C PRO A 287 -8.99 31.30 -9.40
N MET A 288 -9.26 31.49 -10.70
CA MET A 288 -10.58 31.87 -11.19
C MET A 288 -10.77 31.41 -12.64
N GLN A 289 -12.00 31.03 -12.97
CA GLN A 289 -12.42 30.75 -14.34
C GLN A 289 -13.92 31.00 -14.51
N ASP A 290 -14.30 31.58 -15.65
CA ASP A 290 -15.70 31.71 -16.05
C ASP A 290 -16.16 30.42 -16.76
N VAL A 291 -17.29 29.89 -16.32
CA VAL A 291 -17.93 28.69 -16.87
C VAL A 291 -19.16 29.11 -17.65
N SER A 292 -19.15 28.83 -18.95
CA SER A 292 -20.29 29.07 -19.83
C SER A 292 -21.10 27.78 -20.00
N LEU A 293 -22.38 27.81 -19.63
CA LEU A 293 -23.27 26.66 -19.73
C LEU A 293 -24.60 27.08 -20.36
N ARG A 294 -24.97 26.42 -21.46
CA ARG A 294 -26.34 26.47 -21.98
C ARG A 294 -27.20 25.54 -21.11
N TRP A 295 -28.07 26.13 -20.31
CA TRP A 295 -28.80 25.41 -19.26
C TRP A 295 -30.28 25.20 -19.57
N LEU A 296 -30.80 25.90 -20.58
CA LEU A 296 -32.18 25.80 -21.06
C LEU A 296 -32.17 25.70 -22.59
N ASP A 297 -33.00 24.82 -23.13
CA ASP A 297 -33.12 24.65 -24.59
C ASP A 297 -33.92 25.81 -25.23
N ASP A 298 -33.76 26.04 -26.54
CA ASP A 298 -34.30 27.23 -27.21
C ASP A 298 -35.84 27.33 -27.15
N PHE A 299 -36.52 26.19 -27.02
CA PHE A 299 -38.00 26.10 -27.01
C PHE A 299 -38.58 25.69 -25.65
N GLU A 300 -37.74 25.52 -24.64
CA GLU A 300 -38.19 25.14 -23.31
C GLU A 300 -38.70 26.38 -22.55
N GLU A 301 -39.85 26.27 -21.88
CA GLU A 301 -40.39 27.34 -21.06
C GLU A 301 -39.50 27.56 -19.83
N PRO A 302 -39.02 28.79 -19.58
CA PRO A 302 -38.14 29.05 -18.45
C PRO A 302 -38.90 28.85 -17.12
N PRO A 303 -38.39 28.02 -16.20
CA PRO A 303 -38.98 27.89 -14.87
C PRO A 303 -38.83 29.21 -14.10
N PRO A 304 -39.68 29.54 -13.11
CA PRO A 304 -39.57 30.80 -12.37
C PRO A 304 -38.29 30.92 -11.53
N GLN A 305 -37.74 29.77 -11.12
CA GLN A 305 -36.49 29.66 -10.36
C GLN A 305 -35.78 28.38 -10.76
N VAL A 306 -34.45 28.37 -10.67
CA VAL A 306 -33.63 27.18 -10.96
C VAL A 306 -32.55 27.01 -9.89
N LYS A 307 -32.26 25.75 -9.54
CA LYS A 307 -31.13 25.42 -8.67
C LYS A 307 -29.84 25.47 -9.47
N VAL A 308 -28.84 26.13 -8.89
CA VAL A 308 -27.47 26.14 -9.38
C VAL A 308 -26.60 25.54 -8.30
N SER A 309 -25.76 24.56 -8.65
CA SER A 309 -24.83 23.92 -7.73
C SER A 309 -23.43 23.82 -8.32
N LEU A 310 -22.43 23.87 -7.44
CA LEU A 310 -21.03 23.62 -7.73
C LEU A 310 -20.67 22.25 -7.16
N GLN A 311 -20.20 21.34 -8.00
CA GLN A 311 -19.93 19.95 -7.61
C GLN A 311 -18.47 19.58 -7.82
N ASP A 312 -17.89 18.84 -6.88
CA ASP A 312 -16.58 18.22 -7.03
C ASP A 312 -16.69 17.01 -7.98
N VAL A 313 -15.89 16.99 -9.04
CA VAL A 313 -16.00 15.98 -10.10
C VAL A 313 -15.53 14.61 -9.64
N GLU A 314 -14.55 14.56 -8.73
CA GLU A 314 -13.96 13.30 -8.26
C GLU A 314 -14.86 12.61 -7.23
N THR A 315 -15.49 13.39 -6.35
CA THR A 315 -16.28 12.86 -5.22
C THR A 315 -17.79 12.90 -5.44
N GLY A 316 -18.27 13.74 -6.36
CA GLY A 316 -19.69 14.02 -6.55
C GLY A 316 -20.31 14.89 -5.44
N GLU A 317 -19.50 15.40 -4.51
CA GLU A 317 -19.95 16.27 -3.42
C GLU A 317 -20.48 17.60 -3.97
N VAL A 318 -21.63 18.05 -3.44
CA VAL A 318 -22.16 19.39 -3.68
C VAL A 318 -21.47 20.36 -2.72
N LEU A 319 -20.59 21.21 -3.26
CA LEU A 319 -19.77 22.14 -2.50
C LEU A 319 -20.53 23.41 -2.14
N GLU A 320 -21.39 23.84 -3.06
CA GLU A 320 -22.24 25.02 -2.90
C GLU A 320 -23.53 24.81 -3.71
N GLU A 321 -24.69 25.20 -3.18
CA GLU A 321 -25.97 25.18 -3.89
C GLU A 321 -26.77 26.45 -3.56
N ARG A 322 -27.32 27.10 -4.58
CA ARG A 322 -28.21 28.26 -4.44
C ARG A 322 -29.34 28.20 -5.47
N THR A 323 -30.51 28.70 -5.10
CA THR A 323 -31.64 28.89 -6.02
C THR A 323 -31.62 30.30 -6.57
N VAL A 324 -31.71 30.44 -7.89
CA VAL A 324 -31.64 31.72 -8.61
C VAL A 324 -32.98 31.97 -9.34
N ARG A 325 -33.44 33.23 -9.38
CA ARG A 325 -34.62 33.62 -10.15
C ARG A 325 -34.33 33.58 -11.64
N VAL A 326 -35.36 33.40 -12.45
CA VAL A 326 -35.23 33.31 -13.91
C VAL A 326 -36.20 34.27 -14.57
N GLU A 327 -35.68 35.12 -15.44
CA GLU A 327 -36.44 36.09 -16.24
C GLU A 327 -35.89 36.07 -17.68
N VAL A 328 -36.03 34.92 -18.35
CA VAL A 328 -35.64 34.77 -19.75
C VAL A 328 -36.75 35.35 -20.62
N LEU A 329 -36.41 36.36 -21.42
CA LEU A 329 -37.32 36.88 -22.43
C LEU A 329 -37.57 35.80 -23.49
N VAL A 330 -38.84 35.43 -23.67
CA VAL A 330 -39.30 34.46 -24.66
C VAL A 330 -39.22 35.05 -26.06
#